data_AF-A0A7L4TR36-F1
#
_entry.id   AF-A0A7L4TR36-F1
#
_cell.length_a   1.000
_cell.length_b   1.000
_cell.length_c   1.000
_cell.angle_alpha   90.00
_cell.angle_beta   90.00
_cell.angle_gamma   90.00
#
_symmetry.space_group_name_H-M   'P 1'
#
loop_
_entity.id
_entity.type
_entity.pdbx_description
1 polymer ?
#
loop_
_entity_poly.entity_id
_entity_poly.type
_entity_poly.pdbx_seq_one_letter_code
_entity_poly.pdbx_strand_id
1 'polypeptide(L)' 'MAKVRVYELAKELGLSSKQLLGKLNDMGEFVRSASSTIEAPVVRRLRDQIGSAE' A
#
# COMPACT_ATOMS: atom_id res chain seq x y z
N MET A 1 6.53 -14.44 6.38
CA MET A 1 6.29 -13.25 5.51
C MET A 1 5.59 -12.20 6.33
N ALA A 2 6.18 -11.02 6.49
CA ALA A 2 5.60 -9.95 7.30
C ALA A 2 4.39 -9.35 6.58
N LYS A 3 3.22 -9.43 7.22
CA LYS A 3 2.01 -8.73 6.79
C LYS A 3 2.11 -7.29 7.28
N VAL A 4 2.12 -6.32 6.38
CA VAL A 4 2.20 -4.89 6.72
C VAL A 4 0.81 -4.30 6.68
N ARG A 5 0.44 -3.45 7.63
CA ARG A 5 -0.85 -2.75 7.59
C ARG A 5 -0.80 -1.55 6.66
N VAL A 6 -1.91 -1.23 5.99
CA VAL A 6 -2.02 -0.10 5.05
C VAL A 6 -1.57 1.21 5.70
N TYR A 7 -1.98 1.50 6.94
CA TYR A 7 -1.59 2.76 7.61
C TYR A 7 -0.09 2.85 7.93
N GLU A 8 0.57 1.72 8.21
CA GLU A 8 2.01 1.69 8.49
C GLU A 8 2.78 1.93 7.20
N LEU A 9 2.40 1.23 6.12
CA LEU A 9 3.01 1.42 4.80
C LEU A 9 2.78 2.84 4.28
N ALA A 10 1.61 3.42 4.54
CA ALA A 10 1.31 4.79 4.15
C ALA A 10 2.27 5.78 4.85
N LYS A 11 2.49 5.59 6.16
CA LYS A 11 3.46 6.39 6.93
C LYS A 11 4.89 6.21 6.43
N GLU A 12 5.32 4.98 6.15
CA GLU A 12 6.66 4.70 5.61
C GLU A 12 6.90 5.41 4.27
N LEU A 13 5.86 5.51 3.45
CA LEU A 13 5.93 6.13 2.12
C LEU A 13 5.61 7.63 2.13
N GLY A 14 5.34 8.23 3.30
CA GLY A 14 4.93 9.63 3.42
C GLY A 14 3.58 9.94 2.75
N LEU A 15 2.74 8.92 2.53
CA LEU A 15 1.42 9.04 1.93
C LEU A 15 0.32 9.02 2.98
N SER A 16 -0.81 9.65 2.67
CA SER A 16 -2.01 9.47 3.48
C SER A 16 -2.61 8.08 3.28
N SER A 17 -3.27 7.53 4.32
CA SER A 17 -3.99 6.26 4.22
C SER A 17 -4.98 6.25 3.05
N LYS A 18 -5.63 7.39 2.78
CA LYS A 18 -6.59 7.55 1.67
C LYS A 18 -5.90 7.43 0.30
N GLN A 19 -4.73 8.04 0.13
CA GLN A 19 -3.94 7.91 -1.10
C GLN A 19 -3.46 6.48 -1.31
N LEU A 20 -2.99 5.82 -0.25
CA LEU A 20 -2.53 4.44 -0.35
C LEU A 20 -3.68 3.48 -0.68
N LEU A 21 -4.84 3.66 -0.05
CA LEU A 21 -6.07 2.91 -0.37
C LEU A 21 -6.47 3.11 -1.84
N GLY A 22 -6.37 4.34 -2.36
CA GLY A 22 -6.63 4.64 -3.77
C GLY A 22 -5.68 3.90 -4.71
N LYS A 23 -4.37 3.93 -4.43
CA LYS A 23 -3.37 3.19 -5.22
C LYS A 23 -3.59 1.67 -5.17
N LEU A 24 -3.90 1.12 -4.00
CA LEU A 24 -4.24 -0.30 -3.88
C LEU A 24 -5.48 -0.67 -4.70
N ASN A 25 -6.51 0.19 -4.69
CA ASN A 25 -7.70 0.00 -5.51
C ASN A 25 -7.39 0.04 -7.02
N ASP A 26 -6.57 0.99 -7.47
CA ASP A 26 -6.11 1.10 -8.86
C ASP A 26 -5.33 -0.14 -9.33
N MET A 27 -4.59 -0.77 -8.42
CA MET A 27 -3.89 -2.04 -8.65
C MET A 27 -4.81 -3.27 -8.63
N GLY A 28 -6.11 -3.11 -8.36
CA GLY A 28 -7.07 -4.22 -8.20
C GLY A 28 -7.03 -4.90 -6.82
N GLU A 29 -6.32 -4.32 -5.85
CA GLU A 29 -6.18 -4.82 -4.49
C GLU A 29 -7.17 -4.11 -3.55
N PHE A 30 -8.36 -4.70 -3.40
CA PHE A 30 -9.43 -4.13 -2.58
C PHE A 30 -9.21 -4.41 -1.09
N VAL A 31 -8.69 -3.41 -0.38
CA VAL A 31 -8.56 -3.42 1.08
C VAL A 31 -9.72 -2.67 1.74
N ARG A 32 -10.23 -3.22 2.86
CA ARG A 32 -11.45 -2.72 3.51
C ARG A 32 -11.23 -1.39 4.22
N SER A 33 -10.09 -1.23 4.88
CA SER A 33 -9.74 -0.04 5.68
C SER A 33 -8.22 0.10 5.83
N ALA A 34 -7.76 1.23 6.36
CA ALA A 34 -6.35 1.47 6.67
C ALA A 34 -5.76 0.45 7.68
N SER A 35 -6.60 -0.22 8.47
CA SER A 35 -6.20 -1.28 9.40
C SER A 35 -6.00 -2.65 8.74
N SER A 36 -6.40 -2.83 7.48
CA SER A 36 -6.21 -4.07 6.74
C SER A 36 -4.72 -4.37 6.54
N THR A 37 -4.39 -5.65 6.57
CA THR A 37 -3.04 -6.16 6.25
C THR A 37 -2.90 -6.43 4.76
N ILE A 38 -1.71 -6.14 4.25
CA ILE A 38 -1.29 -6.31 2.88
C ILE A 38 -0.24 -7.43 2.83
N GLU A 39 -0.34 -8.30 1.84
CA GLU A 39 0.64 -9.36 1.61
C GLU A 39 1.94 -8.78 1.04
N ALA A 40 3.08 -9.39 1.40
CA ALA A 40 4.41 -8.97 0.94
C ALA A 40 4.53 -8.70 -0.58
N PRO A 41 3.99 -9.52 -1.51
CA PRO A 41 4.05 -9.22 -2.94
C PRO A 41 3.33 -7.92 -3.32
N VAL A 42 2.21 -7.59 -2.68
CA VAL A 42 1.45 -6.37 -2.97
C VAL A 42 2.20 -5.14 -2.47
N VAL A 43 2.79 -5.21 -1.27
CA VAL A 43 3.67 -4.15 -0.75
C VAL A 43 4.82 -3.87 -1.71
N ARG A 44 5.45 -4.93 -2.24
CA ARG A 44 6.57 -4.80 -3.18
C ARG A 44 6.14 -4.13 -4.48
N ARG A 45 5.01 -4.55 -5.07
CA ARG A 45 4.44 -3.91 -6.27
C ARG A 45 4.06 -2.45 -6.03
N LEU A 46 3.46 -2.14 -4.88
CA LEU A 46 3.07 -0.77 -4.53
C LEU A 46 4.30 0.13 -4.36
N ARG A 47 5.34 -0.36 -3.68
CA ARG A 47 6.63 0.34 -3.55
C ARG A 47 7.31 0.54 -4.91
N ASP A 48 7.27 -0.47 -5.77
CA ASP A 48 7.80 -0.40 -7.13
C ASP A 48 7.06 0.66 -7.97
N GLN A 49 5.73 0.70 -7.90
CA GLN A 49 4.92 1.68 -8.64
C GLN A 49 5.06 3.12 -8.11
N ILE A 50 5.37 3.28 -6.81
CA ILE A 50 5.61 4.60 -6.19
C ILE A 50 7.06 5.04 -6.39
N GLY A 51 8.01 4.12 -6.34
CA GLY A 51 9.45 4.37 -6.51
C GLY A 51 9.92 4.44 -7.97
N SER A 52 9.14 3.91 -8.92
CA SER A 52 9.41 4.03 -10.36
C SER A 52 8.91 5.35 -10.96
N ALA A 53 8.50 6.31 -10.14
CA ALA A 53 8.32 7.69 -10.56
C ALA A 53 9.65 8.45 -10.39
N GLU A 54 10.62 8.10 -11.23
CA GLU A 54 11.78 8.95 -11.56
C GLU A 54 11.61 9.49 -12.99
#